data_AF-A0A812IF60-F1
#
_entry.id   AF-A0A812IF60-F1
#
_cell.length_a   1.000
_cell.length_b   1.000
_cell.length_c   1.000
_cell.angle_alpha   90.00
_cell.angle_beta   90.00
_cell.angle_gamma   90.00
#
_symmetry.space_group_name_H-M   'P 1'
#
loop_
_entity.id
_entity.type
_entity.pdbx_description
1 polymer ?
#
loop_
_entity_poly.entity_id
_entity_poly.type
_entity_poly.pdbx_seq_one_letter_code
_entity_poly.pdbx_strand_id
1 'polypeptide(L)'
;MLHVRTASGEEVAALSGDNFQTVLDLKRHLRTLHGYPVSLQKLVFDGRLLDDDDVAVPEVGEMQLILLAEVSEEVDSDAWHTAGHELVAYAGRFGHLESARFLLQAGVDKDYYCDFEDAAALTVAARHGHTEMVRLLADAGSSFKEAGLLAAATGGHPEIVRFLLDADACEDDIALTRHALQVAVYFGHAEVVPLLVEAGAKQDWQDCQGRTALMHAVASGHTEIARCLVDTGANKDLRNSAGVTALMLAAVYGHTEIARLLVEAGADTEVVDSQGRTALEHARLRKRRSHAKIAAFLQEVTPSASGTKAKRPRLSPRL
;
A
#
# COMPACT_ATOMS: atom_id res chain seq x y z
N MET A 1 29.20 -15.79 27.84
CA MET A 1 28.41 -15.27 26.71
C MET A 1 29.19 -15.48 25.44
N LEU A 2 28.48 -15.72 24.35
CA LEU A 2 28.99 -15.63 22.99
C LEU A 2 29.05 -14.16 22.57
N HIS A 3 30.23 -13.69 22.18
CA HIS A 3 30.39 -12.40 21.54
C HIS A 3 30.50 -12.63 20.04
N VAL A 4 29.48 -12.20 19.29
CA VAL A 4 29.44 -12.29 17.84
C VAL A 4 29.99 -10.99 17.29
N ARG A 5 31.03 -11.06 16.45
CA ARG A 5 31.70 -9.93 15.82
C ARG A 5 31.68 -10.03 14.30
N THR A 6 31.69 -8.92 13.58
CA THR A 6 31.91 -8.92 12.11
C THR A 6 33.35 -9.28 11.77
N ALA A 7 33.65 -9.54 10.49
CA ALA A 7 35.02 -9.72 10.01
C ALA A 7 35.92 -8.50 10.28
N SER A 8 35.33 -7.29 10.39
CA SER A 8 36.03 -6.06 10.75
C SER A 8 36.33 -5.90 12.26
N GLY A 9 35.79 -6.80 13.10
CA GLY A 9 36.02 -6.82 14.55
C GLY A 9 34.95 -6.09 15.39
N GLU A 10 33.97 -5.46 14.76
CA GLU A 10 32.83 -4.82 15.45
C GLU A 10 31.95 -5.87 16.14
N GLU A 11 31.61 -5.67 17.41
CA GLU A 11 30.71 -6.56 18.15
C GLU A 11 29.25 -6.28 17.78
N VAL A 12 28.59 -7.29 17.21
CA VAL A 12 27.20 -7.19 16.73
C VAL A 12 26.19 -7.79 17.71
N ALA A 13 26.58 -8.79 18.49
CA ALA A 13 25.69 -9.37 19.50
C ALA A 13 26.45 -9.99 20.66
N ALA A 14 25.91 -9.88 21.87
CA ALA A 14 26.34 -10.62 23.05
C ALA A 14 25.18 -11.50 23.53
N LEU A 15 25.29 -12.81 23.35
CA LEU A 15 24.20 -13.78 23.52
C LEU A 15 24.61 -14.92 24.46
N SER A 16 23.64 -15.64 25.02
CA SER A 16 23.90 -16.91 25.70
C SER A 16 23.80 -18.04 24.69
N GLY A 17 24.86 -18.83 24.49
CA GLY A 17 24.87 -19.93 23.53
C GLY A 17 23.80 -20.99 23.82
N ASP A 18 23.52 -21.22 25.10
CA ASP A 18 22.53 -22.18 25.62
C ASP A 18 21.09 -21.89 25.15
N ASN A 19 20.84 -20.69 24.61
CA ASN A 19 19.53 -20.31 24.06
C ASN A 19 19.26 -20.91 22.67
N PHE A 20 20.26 -21.52 22.03
CA PHE A 20 20.17 -21.99 20.65
C PHE A 20 20.51 -23.47 20.55
N GLN A 21 19.57 -24.28 20.03
CA GLN A 21 19.75 -25.73 19.88
C GLN A 21 20.57 -26.11 18.65
N THR A 22 20.60 -25.25 17.64
CA THR A 22 21.32 -25.48 16.39
C THR A 22 21.98 -24.19 15.92
N VAL A 23 23.03 -24.33 15.10
CA VAL A 23 23.64 -23.19 14.41
C VAL A 23 22.60 -22.47 13.54
N LEU A 24 21.67 -23.21 12.93
CA LEU A 24 20.55 -22.65 12.19
C LEU A 24 19.65 -21.76 13.07
N ASP A 25 19.37 -22.15 14.31
CA ASP A 25 18.58 -21.33 15.25
C ASP A 25 19.32 -20.06 15.65
N LEU A 26 20.63 -20.15 15.89
CA LEU A 26 21.47 -18.99 16.12
C LEU A 26 21.46 -18.06 14.90
N LYS A 27 21.65 -18.58 13.68
CA LYS A 27 21.59 -17.78 12.45
C LYS A 27 20.22 -17.14 12.23
N ARG A 28 19.14 -17.85 12.54
CA ARG A 28 17.77 -17.29 12.50
C ARG A 28 17.61 -16.16 13.51
N HIS A 29 18.19 -16.28 14.69
CA HIS A 29 18.17 -15.22 15.69
C HIS A 29 19.02 -14.02 15.26
N LEU A 30 20.23 -14.24 14.75
CA LEU A 30 21.07 -13.19 14.19
C LEU A 30 20.40 -12.50 12.99
N ARG A 31 19.62 -13.24 12.18
CA ARG A 31 18.76 -12.64 11.14
C ARG A 31 17.72 -11.71 11.76
N THR A 32 17.07 -12.09 12.88
CA THR A 32 16.12 -11.19 13.54
C THR A 32 16.77 -9.94 14.12
N LEU A 33 18.05 -10.00 14.50
CA LEU A 33 18.79 -8.87 15.05
C LEU A 33 19.34 -7.93 13.97
N HIS A 34 19.86 -8.49 12.88
CA HIS A 34 20.67 -7.74 11.91
C HIS A 34 20.09 -7.74 10.48
N GLY A 35 19.02 -8.49 10.25
CA GLY A 35 18.35 -8.60 8.95
C GLY A 35 19.07 -9.47 7.92
N TYR A 36 20.32 -9.88 8.19
CA TYR A 36 21.08 -10.72 7.26
C TYR A 36 20.40 -12.09 7.09
N PRO A 37 20.04 -12.49 5.86
CA PRO A 37 19.50 -13.82 5.57
C PRO A 37 20.42 -14.92 6.09
N VAL A 38 19.85 -16.01 6.61
CA VAL A 38 20.60 -17.16 7.15
C VAL A 38 21.63 -17.67 6.15
N SER A 39 21.27 -17.70 4.86
CA SER A 39 22.13 -18.16 3.76
C SER A 39 23.41 -17.32 3.60
N LEU A 40 23.39 -16.03 3.96
CA LEU A 40 24.55 -15.15 3.89
C LEU A 40 25.45 -15.21 5.13
N GLN A 41 24.97 -15.82 6.21
CA GLN A 41 25.70 -15.86 7.46
C GLN A 41 26.64 -17.07 7.47
N LYS A 42 27.94 -16.80 7.54
CA LYS A 42 28.97 -17.77 7.89
C LYS A 42 29.43 -17.46 9.31
N LEU A 43 29.27 -18.44 10.20
CA LEU A 43 29.71 -18.31 11.59
C LEU A 43 31.01 -19.07 11.75
N VAL A 44 32.05 -18.38 12.20
CA VAL A 44 33.36 -18.96 12.48
C VAL A 44 33.58 -18.90 13.98
N PHE A 45 33.90 -20.03 14.59
CA PHE A 45 34.22 -20.14 16.00
C PHE A 45 35.54 -20.89 16.17
N ASP A 46 36.49 -20.31 16.88
CA ASP A 46 37.86 -20.85 17.04
C ASP A 46 38.52 -21.28 15.70
N GLY A 47 38.28 -20.49 14.64
CA GLY A 47 38.81 -20.76 13.30
C GLY A 47 38.12 -21.89 12.54
N ARG A 48 37.06 -22.49 13.10
CA ARG A 48 36.21 -23.47 12.42
C ARG A 48 34.94 -22.80 11.89
N LEU A 49 34.63 -23.05 10.62
CA LEU A 49 33.34 -22.69 10.05
C LEU A 49 32.25 -23.63 10.57
N LEU A 50 31.14 -23.05 11.04
CA LEU A 50 29.96 -23.76 11.51
C LEU A 50 28.96 -23.96 10.36
N ASP A 51 28.55 -25.21 10.17
CA ASP A 51 27.54 -25.63 9.19
C ASP A 51 26.11 -25.42 9.72
N ASP A 52 25.13 -25.34 8.83
CA ASP A 52 23.71 -25.19 9.22
C ASP A 52 23.19 -26.44 9.95
N ASP A 53 23.75 -27.61 9.64
CA ASP A 53 23.44 -28.89 10.27
C ASP A 53 24.18 -29.12 11.61
N ASP A 54 25.08 -28.20 12.01
CA ASP A 54 25.78 -28.31 13.29
C ASP A 54 24.78 -28.08 14.46
N VAL A 55 24.63 -29.11 15.29
CA VAL A 55 23.79 -29.12 16.50
C VAL A 55 24.47 -28.53 17.74
N ALA A 56 25.73 -28.13 17.64
CA ALA A 56 26.50 -27.62 18.77
C ALA A 56 26.81 -26.13 18.59
N VAL A 57 25.97 -25.27 19.18
CA VAL A 57 26.30 -23.85 19.36
C VAL A 57 27.19 -23.71 20.61
N PRO A 58 28.39 -23.12 20.52
CA PRO A 58 29.26 -22.96 21.68
C PRO A 58 28.60 -22.09 22.76
N GLU A 59 28.73 -22.47 24.04
CA GLU A 59 28.07 -21.75 25.15
C GLU A 59 28.70 -20.36 25.40
N VAL A 60 30.03 -20.27 25.24
CA VAL A 60 30.84 -19.07 25.48
C VAL A 60 31.99 -18.97 24.48
N GLY A 61 32.41 -17.75 24.15
CA GLY A 61 33.59 -17.51 23.32
C GLY A 61 33.37 -16.38 22.31
N GLU A 62 34.35 -16.20 21.42
CA GLU A 62 34.33 -15.21 20.34
C GLU A 62 33.92 -15.89 19.04
N MET A 63 32.87 -15.38 18.41
CA MET A 63 32.34 -15.89 17.15
C MET A 63 32.43 -14.78 16.09
N GLN A 64 32.97 -15.11 14.93
CA GLN A 64 32.99 -14.21 13.80
C GLN A 64 31.81 -14.51 12.89
N LEU A 65 30.92 -13.53 12.72
CA LEU A 65 29.95 -13.47 11.65
C LEU A 65 30.64 -12.90 10.42
N ILE A 66 30.90 -13.78 9.46
CA ILE A 66 31.36 -13.43 8.13
C ILE A 66 30.13 -13.42 7.23
N LEU A 67 29.89 -12.31 6.55
CA LEU A 67 28.86 -12.27 5.53
C LEU A 67 29.47 -12.76 4.22
N LEU A 68 28.76 -13.63 3.50
CA LEU A 68 29.26 -14.17 2.23
C LEU A 68 29.66 -13.09 1.21
N ALA A 69 29.14 -11.86 1.33
CA ALA A 69 29.55 -10.75 0.48
C ALA A 69 30.95 -10.17 0.80
N GLU A 70 31.52 -10.47 1.97
CA GLU A 70 32.88 -10.06 2.36
C GLU A 70 33.96 -11.00 1.80
N VAL A 71 33.57 -12.12 1.18
CA VAL A 71 34.48 -13.12 0.62
C VAL A 71 34.54 -12.94 -0.91
N SER A 72 35.28 -11.93 -1.39
CA SER A 72 35.78 -11.94 -2.78
C SER A 72 36.93 -12.94 -2.83
N GLU A 73 36.98 -13.95 -3.69
CA GLU A 73 37.23 -13.76 -5.13
C GLU A 73 36.73 -14.91 -6.04
N GLU A 74 36.03 -15.96 -5.56
CA GLU A 74 35.68 -17.12 -6.40
C GLU A 74 34.29 -17.71 -6.11
N VAL A 75 33.26 -16.88 -5.95
CA VAL A 75 31.88 -17.38 -5.99
C VAL A 75 31.36 -17.21 -7.42
N ASP A 76 30.98 -18.33 -8.03
CA ASP A 76 30.37 -18.43 -9.36
C ASP A 76 29.34 -17.29 -9.55
N SER A 77 29.66 -16.36 -10.46
CA SER A 77 29.04 -15.02 -10.51
C SER A 77 27.52 -15.09 -10.58
N ASP A 78 27.00 -16.09 -11.29
CA ASP A 78 25.59 -16.18 -11.61
C ASP A 78 24.74 -16.62 -10.41
N ALA A 79 25.27 -17.50 -9.55
CA ALA A 79 24.58 -17.95 -8.34
C ALA A 79 24.57 -16.86 -7.25
N TRP A 80 25.66 -16.10 -7.14
CA TRP A 80 25.76 -14.95 -6.24
C TRP A 80 24.81 -13.83 -6.65
N HIS A 81 24.77 -13.49 -7.93
CA HIS A 81 23.86 -12.45 -8.43
C HIS A 81 22.39 -12.86 -8.20
N THR A 82 22.01 -14.08 -8.58
CA THR A 82 20.63 -14.57 -8.40
C THR A 82 20.21 -14.58 -6.92
N ALA A 83 21.06 -15.10 -6.02
CA ALA A 83 20.76 -15.09 -4.59
C ALA A 83 20.76 -13.67 -4.02
N GLY A 84 21.73 -12.82 -4.37
CA GLY A 84 21.79 -11.43 -3.90
C GLY A 84 20.53 -10.65 -4.25
N HIS A 85 19.98 -10.85 -5.45
CA HIS A 85 18.79 -10.16 -5.89
C HIS A 85 17.52 -10.50 -5.09
N GLU A 86 17.30 -11.78 -4.80
CA GLU A 86 16.19 -12.22 -3.94
C GLU A 86 16.30 -11.61 -2.53
N LEU A 87 17.53 -11.42 -2.06
CA LEU A 87 17.79 -10.91 -0.72
C LEU A 87 17.56 -9.40 -0.60
N VAL A 88 17.76 -8.62 -1.67
CA VAL A 88 17.38 -7.20 -1.68
C VAL A 88 15.85 -7.06 -1.65
N ALA A 89 15.11 -7.89 -2.38
CA ALA A 89 13.65 -7.91 -2.31
C ALA A 89 13.13 -8.38 -0.94
N TYR A 90 13.78 -9.39 -0.34
CA TYR A 90 13.48 -9.83 1.03
C TYR A 90 13.73 -8.71 2.05
N ALA A 91 14.87 -8.04 1.96
CA ALA A 91 15.16 -6.87 2.79
C ALA A 91 14.11 -5.78 2.59
N GLY A 92 13.71 -5.55 1.33
CA GLY A 92 12.59 -4.70 0.94
C GLY A 92 11.29 -5.02 1.68
N ARG A 93 10.90 -6.30 1.73
CA ARG A 93 9.67 -6.77 2.37
C ARG A 93 9.62 -6.55 3.87
N PHE A 94 10.75 -6.77 4.55
CA PHE A 94 10.82 -6.75 6.01
C PHE A 94 11.44 -5.46 6.57
N GLY A 95 11.83 -4.51 5.70
CA GLY A 95 12.42 -3.24 6.11
C GLY A 95 13.83 -3.37 6.67
N HIS A 96 14.59 -4.39 6.25
CA HIS A 96 15.96 -4.61 6.71
C HIS A 96 16.94 -3.65 6.04
N LEU A 97 16.90 -2.37 6.45
CA LEU A 97 17.60 -1.26 5.81
C LEU A 97 19.11 -1.49 5.67
N GLU A 98 19.77 -1.92 6.75
CA GLU A 98 21.22 -2.13 6.73
C GLU A 98 21.63 -3.32 5.87
N SER A 99 20.82 -4.38 5.83
CA SER A 99 21.04 -5.50 4.91
C SER A 99 20.92 -5.05 3.46
N ALA A 100 19.90 -4.26 3.12
CA ALA A 100 19.79 -3.70 1.77
C ALA A 100 20.95 -2.77 1.44
N ARG A 101 21.35 -1.87 2.34
CA ARG A 101 22.51 -0.97 2.13
C ARG A 101 23.77 -1.76 1.82
N PHE A 102 24.04 -2.78 2.62
CA PHE A 102 25.19 -3.67 2.44
C PHE A 102 25.14 -4.39 1.08
N LEU A 103 23.99 -4.96 0.70
CA LEU A 103 23.82 -5.63 -0.59
C LEU A 103 24.00 -4.66 -1.77
N LEU A 104 23.48 -3.44 -1.67
CA LEU A 104 23.68 -2.40 -2.69
C LEU A 104 25.15 -1.99 -2.82
N GLN A 105 25.87 -1.85 -1.71
CA GLN A 105 27.32 -1.57 -1.70
C GLN A 105 28.12 -2.71 -2.33
N ALA A 106 27.66 -3.96 -2.18
CA ALA A 106 28.23 -5.13 -2.84
C ALA A 106 27.91 -5.23 -4.34
N GLY A 107 27.18 -4.26 -4.91
CA GLY A 107 26.88 -4.21 -6.34
C GLY A 107 25.73 -5.11 -6.78
N VAL A 108 24.89 -5.57 -5.85
CA VAL A 108 23.68 -6.34 -6.16
C VAL A 108 22.69 -5.47 -6.95
N ASP A 109 22.10 -6.02 -8.00
CA ASP A 109 21.07 -5.31 -8.77
C ASP A 109 19.80 -5.13 -7.93
N LYS A 110 19.50 -3.87 -7.63
CA LYS A 110 18.32 -3.42 -6.88
C LYS A 110 17.01 -3.55 -7.66
N ASP A 111 17.12 -3.57 -8.98
CA ASP A 111 16.00 -3.56 -9.93
C ASP A 111 15.68 -4.97 -10.44
N TYR A 112 16.37 -5.98 -9.92
CA TYR A 112 16.04 -7.37 -10.23
C TYR A 112 14.62 -7.72 -9.79
N TYR A 113 13.93 -8.43 -10.68
CA TYR A 113 12.56 -8.85 -10.50
C TYR A 113 12.52 -10.18 -9.74
N CYS A 114 12.04 -10.18 -8.48
CA CYS A 114 12.03 -11.40 -7.69
C CYS A 114 10.79 -12.28 -8.01
N ASP A 115 11.01 -13.58 -8.11
CA ASP A 115 9.95 -14.56 -8.46
C ASP A 115 8.89 -14.74 -7.37
N PHE A 116 9.22 -14.40 -6.11
CA PHE A 116 8.30 -14.62 -4.98
C PHE A 116 7.15 -13.61 -4.91
N GLU A 117 7.38 -12.37 -5.35
CA GLU A 117 6.39 -11.28 -5.29
C GLU A 117 6.12 -10.64 -6.65
N ASP A 118 6.70 -11.21 -7.72
CA ASP A 118 6.71 -10.65 -9.07
C ASP A 118 6.97 -9.15 -9.04
N ALA A 119 8.06 -8.74 -8.36
CA ALA A 119 8.33 -7.33 -8.11
C ALA A 119 9.80 -7.04 -7.77
N ALA A 120 10.27 -5.84 -8.11
CA ALA A 120 11.54 -5.31 -7.63
C ALA A 120 11.46 -4.89 -6.15
N ALA A 121 12.62 -4.77 -5.50
CA ALA A 121 12.70 -4.48 -4.07
C ALA A 121 12.01 -3.16 -3.67
N LEU A 122 12.08 -2.13 -4.52
CA LEU A 122 11.43 -0.84 -4.26
C LEU A 122 9.91 -1.01 -4.20
N THR A 123 9.34 -1.75 -5.16
CA THR A 123 7.91 -2.06 -5.23
C THR A 123 7.46 -2.86 -4.01
N VAL A 124 8.24 -3.84 -3.58
CA VAL A 124 7.94 -4.65 -2.39
C VAL A 124 8.00 -3.79 -1.11
N ALA A 125 9.05 -2.98 -0.94
CA ALA A 125 9.18 -2.07 0.19
C ALA A 125 8.03 -1.05 0.25
N ALA A 126 7.65 -0.50 -0.91
CA ALA A 126 6.54 0.43 -1.04
C ALA A 126 5.20 -0.20 -0.67
N ARG A 127 4.94 -1.46 -1.06
CA ARG A 127 3.73 -2.21 -0.70
C ARG A 127 3.60 -2.43 0.82
N HIS A 128 4.73 -2.63 1.48
CA HIS A 128 4.80 -2.97 2.91
C HIS A 128 5.06 -1.79 3.84
N GLY A 129 5.24 -0.57 3.31
CA GLY A 129 5.31 0.64 4.12
C GLY A 129 6.70 0.97 4.67
N HIS A 130 7.76 0.46 4.04
CA HIS A 130 9.13 0.71 4.51
C HIS A 130 9.71 1.98 3.88
N THR A 131 9.31 3.14 4.39
CA THR A 131 9.66 4.46 3.81
C THR A 131 11.17 4.66 3.60
N GLU A 132 11.99 4.39 4.60
CA GLU A 132 13.45 4.56 4.50
C GLU A 132 14.08 3.59 3.50
N MET A 133 13.50 2.40 3.35
CA MET A 133 13.94 1.44 2.33
C MET A 133 13.62 1.95 0.91
N VAL A 134 12.42 2.50 0.71
CA VAL A 134 12.06 3.10 -0.58
C VAL A 134 12.98 4.27 -0.93
N ARG A 135 13.32 5.12 0.05
CA ARG A 135 14.28 6.21 -0.12
C ARG A 135 15.66 5.69 -0.52
N LEU A 136 16.20 4.71 0.22
CA LEU A 136 17.48 4.10 -0.09
C LEU A 136 17.54 3.56 -1.53
N LEU A 137 16.49 2.84 -1.96
CA LEU A 137 16.44 2.25 -3.30
C LEU A 137 16.25 3.31 -4.39
N ALA A 138 15.47 4.36 -4.12
CA ALA A 138 15.32 5.49 -5.03
C ALA A 138 16.62 6.29 -5.18
N ASP A 139 17.34 6.56 -4.07
CA ASP A 139 18.64 7.23 -4.04
C ASP A 139 19.72 6.41 -4.75
N ALA A 140 19.64 5.08 -4.67
CA ALA A 140 20.48 4.16 -5.46
C ALA A 140 20.13 4.15 -6.96
N GLY A 141 19.12 4.93 -7.40
CA GLY A 141 18.72 5.10 -8.79
C GLY A 141 17.79 4.01 -9.32
N SER A 142 16.87 3.49 -8.49
CA SER A 142 15.91 2.47 -8.94
C SER A 142 14.97 3.03 -10.00
N SER A 143 14.76 2.25 -11.06
CA SER A 143 13.86 2.57 -12.17
C SER A 143 12.39 2.24 -11.86
N PHE A 144 12.10 1.53 -10.77
CA PHE A 144 10.77 1.03 -10.42
C PHE A 144 9.89 2.03 -9.65
N LYS A 145 10.17 3.34 -9.71
CA LYS A 145 9.40 4.35 -8.95
C LYS A 145 7.90 4.35 -9.30
N GLU A 146 7.54 4.18 -10.57
CA GLU A 146 6.14 4.10 -11.02
C GLU A 146 5.40 2.89 -10.43
N ALA A 147 6.02 1.70 -10.51
CA ALA A 147 5.51 0.48 -9.89
C ALA A 147 5.44 0.61 -8.36
N GLY A 148 6.43 1.29 -7.77
CA GLY A 148 6.46 1.68 -6.37
C GLY A 148 5.27 2.56 -5.97
N LEU A 149 4.88 3.53 -6.80
CA LEU A 149 3.75 4.41 -6.53
C LEU A 149 2.44 3.61 -6.47
N LEU A 150 2.23 2.70 -7.43
CA LEU A 150 1.07 1.83 -7.43
C LEU A 150 1.06 0.88 -6.22
N ALA A 151 2.22 0.35 -5.84
CA ALA A 151 2.37 -0.51 -4.67
C ALA A 151 2.12 0.23 -3.36
N ALA A 152 2.63 1.44 -3.21
CA ALA A 152 2.37 2.30 -2.04
C ALA A 152 0.89 2.68 -1.94
N ALA A 153 0.25 2.99 -3.07
CA ALA A 153 -1.18 3.27 -3.12
C ALA A 153 -2.03 2.02 -2.81
N THR A 154 -1.57 0.83 -3.18
CA THR A 154 -2.19 -0.45 -2.81
C THR A 154 -2.04 -0.76 -1.31
N GLY A 155 -0.86 -0.48 -0.75
CA GLY A 155 -0.54 -0.71 0.66
C GLY A 155 -1.09 0.36 1.62
N GLY A 156 -1.49 1.52 1.10
CA GLY A 156 -2.03 2.61 1.90
C GLY A 156 -0.97 3.46 2.60
N HIS A 157 0.18 3.68 1.97
CA HIS A 157 1.34 4.34 2.58
C HIS A 157 1.52 5.77 2.06
N PRO A 158 0.86 6.79 2.65
CA PRO A 158 0.82 8.15 2.12
C PRO A 158 2.20 8.83 2.08
N GLU A 159 3.08 8.55 3.04
CA GLU A 159 4.44 9.10 3.03
C GLU A 159 5.26 8.64 1.83
N ILE A 160 5.11 7.37 1.45
CA ILE A 160 5.78 6.78 0.29
C ILE A 160 5.17 7.31 -0.99
N VAL A 161 3.84 7.41 -1.06
CA VAL A 161 3.13 8.02 -2.19
C VAL A 161 3.64 9.44 -2.42
N ARG A 162 3.67 10.29 -1.39
CA ARG A 162 4.19 11.65 -1.50
C ARG A 162 5.64 11.68 -1.96
N PHE A 163 6.51 10.86 -1.34
CA PHE A 163 7.91 10.79 -1.73
C PHE A 163 8.10 10.41 -3.21
N LEU A 164 7.35 9.42 -3.71
CA LEU A 164 7.48 8.97 -5.10
C LEU A 164 6.90 9.99 -6.09
N LEU A 165 5.81 10.68 -5.74
CA LEU A 165 5.27 11.79 -6.53
C LEU A 165 6.28 12.95 -6.62
N ASP A 166 6.93 13.32 -5.49
CA ASP A 166 7.94 14.37 -5.43
C ASP A 166 9.25 13.97 -6.15
N ALA A 167 9.57 12.67 -6.18
CA ALA A 167 10.75 12.11 -6.84
C ALA A 167 10.56 11.88 -8.36
N ASP A 168 9.58 12.56 -8.93
CA ASP A 168 9.30 12.64 -10.35
C ASP A 168 8.88 11.31 -10.98
N ALA A 169 8.22 10.44 -10.21
CA ALA A 169 7.68 9.17 -10.73
C ALA A 169 6.53 9.36 -11.73
N CYS A 170 6.13 10.60 -12.04
CA CYS A 170 4.89 10.87 -12.76
C CYS A 170 4.92 12.10 -13.67
N GLU A 171 6.08 12.55 -14.21
CA GLU A 171 6.06 13.63 -15.21
C GLU A 171 5.03 13.28 -16.31
N ASP A 172 3.91 14.01 -16.30
CA ASP A 172 2.79 13.93 -17.24
C ASP A 172 2.03 12.60 -17.39
N ASP A 173 2.28 11.55 -16.57
CA ASP A 173 1.52 10.30 -16.64
C ASP A 173 0.21 10.34 -15.83
N ILE A 174 -0.79 10.98 -16.42
CA ILE A 174 -2.18 11.01 -15.94
C ILE A 174 -2.77 9.59 -15.82
N ALA A 175 -2.31 8.62 -16.62
CA ALA A 175 -2.80 7.25 -16.53
C ALA A 175 -2.30 6.56 -15.27
N LEU A 176 -1.03 6.72 -14.90
CA LEU A 176 -0.47 6.15 -13.67
C LEU A 176 -1.16 6.70 -12.41
N THR A 177 -1.26 8.02 -12.28
CA THR A 177 -1.92 8.66 -11.12
C THR A 177 -3.40 8.29 -11.03
N ARG A 178 -4.07 8.15 -12.19
CA ARG A 178 -5.43 7.59 -12.25
C ARG A 178 -5.51 6.15 -11.73
N HIS A 179 -4.62 5.25 -12.18
CA HIS A 179 -4.64 3.86 -11.70
C HIS A 179 -4.33 3.78 -10.20
N ALA A 180 -3.37 4.57 -9.72
CA ALA A 180 -3.07 4.70 -8.30
C ALA A 180 -4.31 5.15 -7.50
N LEU A 181 -5.07 6.13 -8.02
CA LEU A 181 -6.29 6.61 -7.37
C LEU A 181 -7.33 5.49 -7.27
N GLN A 182 -7.50 4.72 -8.34
CA GLN A 182 -8.46 3.61 -8.37
C GLN A 182 -8.13 2.52 -7.35
N VAL A 183 -6.86 2.14 -7.23
CA VAL A 183 -6.46 1.12 -6.25
C VAL A 183 -6.61 1.65 -4.81
N ALA A 184 -6.22 2.90 -4.55
CA ALA A 184 -6.38 3.52 -3.23
C ALA A 184 -7.86 3.56 -2.81
N VAL A 185 -8.75 3.91 -3.75
CA VAL A 185 -10.20 3.90 -3.54
C VAL A 185 -10.74 2.49 -3.30
N TYR A 186 -10.28 1.51 -4.09
CA TYR A 186 -10.73 0.13 -3.98
C TYR A 186 -10.35 -0.51 -2.63
N PHE A 187 -9.15 -0.21 -2.13
CA PHE A 187 -8.66 -0.73 -0.84
C PHE A 187 -9.06 0.14 0.36
N GLY A 188 -9.65 1.32 0.15
CA GLY A 188 -10.17 2.16 1.23
C GLY A 188 -9.13 3.07 1.89
N HIS A 189 -8.02 3.39 1.21
CA HIS A 189 -6.92 4.18 1.75
C HIS A 189 -7.17 5.69 1.65
N ALA A 190 -7.96 6.22 2.59
CA ALA A 190 -8.43 7.61 2.56
C ALA A 190 -7.31 8.66 2.58
N GLU A 191 -6.19 8.39 3.25
CA GLU A 191 -5.05 9.32 3.34
C GLU A 191 -4.25 9.42 2.03
N VAL A 192 -4.32 8.40 1.17
CA VAL A 192 -3.61 8.37 -0.13
C VAL A 192 -4.38 9.13 -1.22
N VAL A 193 -5.72 9.09 -1.16
CA VAL A 193 -6.60 9.74 -2.15
C VAL A 193 -6.29 11.22 -2.39
N PRO A 194 -6.19 12.09 -1.37
CA PRO A 194 -5.92 13.51 -1.59
C PRO A 194 -4.57 13.75 -2.28
N LEU A 195 -3.53 12.99 -1.92
CA LEU A 195 -2.20 13.12 -2.52
C LEU A 195 -2.23 12.86 -4.04
N LEU A 196 -2.96 11.82 -4.45
CA LEU A 196 -3.08 11.46 -5.87
C LEU A 196 -3.94 12.47 -6.65
N VAL A 197 -4.98 13.03 -6.01
CA VAL A 197 -5.79 14.09 -6.61
C VAL A 197 -4.98 15.37 -6.78
N GLU A 198 -4.19 15.75 -5.78
CA GLU A 198 -3.27 16.90 -5.84
C GLU A 198 -2.22 16.72 -6.94
N ALA A 199 -1.76 15.48 -7.17
CA ALA A 199 -0.89 15.10 -8.28
C ALA A 199 -1.60 15.01 -9.64
N GLY A 200 -2.85 15.44 -9.75
CA GLY A 200 -3.57 15.55 -11.03
C GLY A 200 -4.32 14.28 -11.47
N ALA A 201 -4.53 13.30 -10.60
CA ALA A 201 -5.32 12.12 -10.93
C ALA A 201 -6.75 12.50 -11.39
N LYS A 202 -7.15 12.05 -12.59
CA LYS A 202 -8.47 12.33 -13.14
C LYS A 202 -9.57 11.55 -12.39
N GLN A 203 -10.30 12.24 -11.52
CA GLN A 203 -11.36 11.67 -10.68
C GLN A 203 -12.58 11.15 -11.47
N ASP A 204 -12.89 11.80 -12.60
CA ASP A 204 -14.06 11.52 -13.43
C ASP A 204 -13.83 10.45 -14.51
N TRP A 205 -12.68 9.76 -14.49
CA TRP A 205 -12.47 8.64 -15.40
C TRP A 205 -13.44 7.50 -15.07
N GLN A 206 -13.98 6.86 -16.11
CA GLN A 206 -14.95 5.77 -16.00
C GLN A 206 -14.36 4.44 -16.45
N ASP A 207 -14.53 3.40 -15.64
CA ASP A 207 -14.14 2.02 -15.98
C ASP A 207 -14.99 1.44 -17.12
N CYS A 208 -14.74 0.19 -17.51
CA CYS A 208 -15.50 -0.49 -18.56
C CYS A 208 -17.00 -0.64 -18.24
N GLN A 209 -17.41 -0.44 -16.98
CA GLN A 209 -18.81 -0.43 -16.54
C GLN A 209 -19.36 0.99 -16.39
N GLY A 210 -18.58 2.02 -16.73
CA GLY A 210 -18.94 3.41 -16.57
C GLY A 210 -18.75 3.95 -15.15
N ARG A 211 -18.05 3.23 -14.25
CA ARG A 211 -17.95 3.65 -12.84
C ARG A 211 -16.75 4.56 -12.60
N THR A 212 -16.98 5.64 -11.86
CA THR A 212 -15.95 6.57 -11.41
C THR A 212 -15.36 6.15 -10.06
N ALA A 213 -14.26 6.79 -9.64
CA ALA A 213 -13.70 6.62 -8.30
C ALA A 213 -14.76 6.86 -7.21
N LEU A 214 -15.58 7.91 -7.36
CA LEU A 214 -16.65 8.23 -6.40
C LEU A 214 -17.68 7.10 -6.31
N MET A 215 -18.07 6.49 -7.45
CA MET A 215 -19.01 5.37 -7.44
C MET A 215 -18.45 4.14 -6.72
N HIS A 216 -17.16 3.84 -6.88
CA HIS A 216 -16.50 2.75 -6.15
C HIS A 216 -16.45 3.03 -4.65
N ALA A 217 -16.03 4.24 -4.25
CA ALA A 217 -16.02 4.66 -2.85
C ALA A 217 -17.41 4.53 -2.20
N VAL A 218 -18.45 4.96 -2.92
CA VAL A 218 -19.84 4.87 -2.45
C VAL A 218 -20.29 3.42 -2.33
N ALA A 219 -20.03 2.57 -3.33
CA ALA A 219 -20.44 1.17 -3.31
C ALA A 219 -19.77 0.37 -2.18
N SER A 220 -18.52 0.71 -1.83
CA SER A 220 -17.77 0.11 -0.73
C SER A 220 -18.06 0.75 0.64
N GLY A 221 -18.83 1.85 0.69
CA GLY A 221 -19.16 2.54 1.92
C GLY A 221 -18.02 3.40 2.51
N HIS A 222 -16.98 3.69 1.73
CA HIS A 222 -15.84 4.52 2.15
C HIS A 222 -16.23 6.00 2.24
N THR A 223 -16.82 6.38 3.37
CA THR A 223 -17.42 7.71 3.56
C THR A 223 -16.38 8.84 3.49
N GLU A 224 -15.19 8.63 4.06
CA GLU A 224 -14.09 9.62 4.02
C GLU A 224 -13.55 9.82 2.61
N ILE A 225 -13.41 8.74 1.83
CA ILE A 225 -13.00 8.82 0.42
C ILE A 225 -14.07 9.53 -0.41
N ALA A 226 -15.35 9.18 -0.23
CA ALA A 226 -16.45 9.83 -0.92
C ALA A 226 -16.48 11.34 -0.61
N ARG A 227 -16.20 11.73 0.65
CA ARG A 227 -16.05 13.13 1.05
C ARG A 227 -14.91 13.82 0.33
N CYS A 228 -13.71 13.25 0.39
CA CYS A 228 -12.53 13.81 -0.26
C CYS A 228 -12.75 14.02 -1.76
N LEU A 229 -13.28 13.02 -2.47
CA LEU A 229 -13.55 13.12 -3.90
C LEU A 229 -14.59 14.21 -4.22
N VAL A 230 -15.65 14.32 -3.43
CA VAL A 230 -16.66 15.37 -3.61
C VAL A 230 -16.10 16.76 -3.31
N ASP A 231 -15.35 16.91 -2.23
CA ASP A 231 -14.74 18.19 -1.82
C ASP A 231 -13.68 18.66 -2.82
N THR A 232 -13.00 17.73 -3.49
CA THR A 232 -12.04 18.01 -4.58
C THR A 232 -12.67 18.08 -5.96
N GLY A 233 -14.00 18.04 -6.05
CA GLY A 233 -14.75 18.38 -7.27
C GLY A 233 -15.11 17.22 -8.20
N ALA A 234 -15.05 15.97 -7.75
CA ALA A 234 -15.56 14.82 -8.54
C ALA A 234 -17.01 15.03 -8.97
N ASN A 235 -17.33 14.68 -10.20
CA ASN A 235 -18.68 14.79 -10.73
C ASN A 235 -19.58 13.68 -10.18
N LYS A 236 -20.38 14.05 -9.17
CA LYS A 236 -21.36 13.21 -8.47
C LYS A 236 -22.54 12.73 -9.31
N ASP A 237 -22.84 13.39 -10.43
CA ASP A 237 -24.00 13.12 -11.28
C ASP A 237 -23.63 12.33 -12.55
N LEU A 238 -22.36 11.93 -12.70
CA LEU A 238 -21.97 10.99 -13.74
C LEU A 238 -22.77 9.69 -13.63
N ARG A 239 -23.05 9.10 -14.78
CA ARG A 239 -23.87 7.89 -14.91
C ARG A 239 -23.01 6.76 -15.46
N ASN A 240 -23.10 5.61 -14.83
CA ASN A 240 -22.46 4.41 -15.34
C ASN A 240 -23.22 3.83 -16.55
N SER A 241 -22.76 2.71 -17.11
CA SER A 241 -23.37 2.11 -18.31
C SER A 241 -24.85 1.69 -18.13
N ALA A 242 -25.32 1.54 -16.88
CA ALA A 242 -26.73 1.26 -16.55
C ALA A 242 -27.53 2.54 -16.22
N GLY A 243 -26.95 3.72 -16.43
CA GLY A 243 -27.57 5.00 -16.08
C GLY A 243 -27.54 5.33 -14.59
N VAL A 244 -26.81 4.57 -13.78
CA VAL A 244 -26.80 4.67 -12.31
C VAL A 244 -25.80 5.73 -11.85
N THR A 245 -26.22 6.60 -10.92
CA THR A 245 -25.38 7.64 -10.29
C THR A 245 -24.80 7.18 -8.95
N ALA A 246 -23.84 7.94 -8.39
CA ALA A 246 -23.32 7.69 -7.05
C ALA A 246 -24.44 7.70 -5.98
N LEU A 247 -25.40 8.63 -6.07
CA LEU A 247 -26.51 8.71 -5.11
C LEU A 247 -27.42 7.46 -5.15
N MET A 248 -27.66 6.92 -6.35
CA MET A 248 -28.40 5.66 -6.50
C MET A 248 -27.64 4.48 -5.89
N LEU A 249 -26.31 4.41 -6.04
CA LEU A 249 -25.50 3.38 -5.38
C LEU A 249 -25.61 3.50 -3.86
N ALA A 250 -25.52 4.71 -3.30
CA ALA A 250 -25.71 4.93 -1.87
C ALA A 250 -27.07 4.41 -1.39
N ALA A 251 -28.14 4.64 -2.18
CA ALA A 251 -29.47 4.09 -1.92
C ALA A 251 -29.55 2.57 -2.02
N VAL A 252 -28.93 1.97 -3.05
CA VAL A 252 -28.87 0.52 -3.25
C VAL A 252 -28.19 -0.19 -2.09
N TYR A 253 -27.09 0.35 -1.59
CA TYR A 253 -26.31 -0.24 -0.49
C TYR A 253 -26.75 0.23 0.90
N GLY A 254 -27.57 1.28 0.99
CA GLY A 254 -28.11 1.80 2.25
C GLY A 254 -27.16 2.71 3.01
N HIS A 255 -26.20 3.35 2.33
CA HIS A 255 -25.22 4.27 2.92
C HIS A 255 -25.83 5.66 3.12
N THR A 256 -26.61 5.82 4.19
CA THR A 256 -27.33 7.08 4.49
C THR A 256 -26.40 8.29 4.62
N GLU A 257 -25.23 8.11 5.22
CA GLU A 257 -24.27 9.21 5.42
C GLU A 257 -23.65 9.68 4.11
N ILE A 258 -23.31 8.75 3.21
CA ILE A 258 -22.80 9.10 1.88
C ILE A 258 -23.90 9.77 1.04
N ALA A 259 -25.15 9.29 1.14
CA ALA A 259 -26.26 9.95 0.44
C ALA A 259 -26.49 11.38 0.95
N ARG A 260 -26.38 11.61 2.27
CA ARG A 260 -26.43 12.94 2.86
C ARG A 260 -25.35 13.84 2.26
N LEU A 261 -24.11 13.36 2.27
CA LEU A 261 -22.96 14.06 1.72
C LEU A 261 -23.17 14.46 0.25
N LEU A 262 -23.63 13.52 -0.58
CA LEU A 262 -23.88 13.77 -2.01
C LEU A 262 -24.98 14.82 -2.23
N VAL A 263 -26.08 14.74 -1.47
CA VAL A 263 -27.18 15.71 -1.56
C VAL A 263 -26.77 17.09 -1.07
N GLU A 264 -25.99 17.17 0.02
CA GLU A 264 -25.44 18.43 0.54
C GLU A 264 -24.49 19.08 -0.47
N ALA A 265 -23.73 18.27 -1.21
CA ALA A 265 -22.91 18.72 -2.34
C ALA A 265 -23.72 19.06 -3.61
N GLY A 266 -25.05 18.85 -3.59
CA GLY A 266 -25.98 19.20 -4.66
C GLY A 266 -26.18 18.14 -5.73
N ALA A 267 -26.04 16.84 -5.40
CA ALA A 267 -26.36 15.76 -6.33
C ALA A 267 -27.84 15.81 -6.73
N ASP A 268 -28.13 15.53 -8.00
CA ASP A 268 -29.48 15.51 -8.51
C ASP A 268 -30.24 14.26 -8.02
N THR A 269 -31.30 14.48 -7.24
CA THR A 269 -32.12 13.41 -6.64
C THR A 269 -33.10 12.78 -7.62
N GLU A 270 -33.37 13.45 -8.74
CA GLU A 270 -34.41 13.07 -9.70
C GLU A 270 -33.85 12.34 -10.94
N VAL A 271 -32.53 12.14 -11.02
CA VAL A 271 -31.94 11.31 -12.07
C VAL A 271 -32.54 9.91 -11.99
N VAL A 272 -32.83 9.32 -13.15
CA VAL A 272 -33.34 7.95 -13.29
C VAL A 272 -32.32 7.04 -13.97
N ASP A 273 -32.26 5.77 -13.57
CA ASP A 273 -31.45 4.74 -14.24
C ASP A 273 -32.10 4.23 -15.54
N SER A 274 -31.51 3.24 -16.21
CA SER A 274 -32.08 2.64 -17.43
C SER A 274 -33.43 1.93 -17.22
N GLN A 275 -33.80 1.66 -15.96
CA GLN A 275 -35.10 1.09 -15.57
C GLN A 275 -36.11 2.17 -15.15
N GLY A 276 -35.76 3.46 -15.32
CA GLY A 276 -36.61 4.58 -14.95
C GLY A 276 -36.63 4.86 -13.44
N ARG A 277 -35.66 4.34 -12.66
CA ARG A 277 -35.71 4.45 -11.20
C ARG A 277 -34.78 5.51 -10.62
N THR A 278 -35.30 6.28 -9.68
CA THR A 278 -34.53 7.25 -8.88
C THR A 278 -33.81 6.58 -7.69
N ALA A 279 -32.94 7.33 -7.01
CA ALA A 279 -32.32 6.87 -5.77
C ALA A 279 -33.36 6.52 -4.68
N LEU A 280 -34.44 7.29 -4.57
CA LEU A 280 -35.52 7.02 -3.62
C LEU A 280 -36.22 5.69 -3.92
N GLU A 281 -36.47 5.38 -5.19
CA GLU A 281 -37.08 4.12 -5.59
C GLU A 281 -36.17 2.92 -5.29
N HIS A 282 -34.88 3.04 -5.57
CA HIS A 282 -33.87 2.03 -5.17
C HIS A 282 -33.87 1.78 -3.67
N ALA A 283 -33.97 2.82 -2.85
CA ALA A 283 -34.08 2.68 -1.40
C ALA A 283 -35.36 1.94 -0.98
N ARG A 284 -36.52 2.26 -1.57
CA ARG A 284 -37.82 1.67 -1.22
C ARG A 284 -37.96 0.20 -1.63
N LEU A 285 -37.30 -0.22 -2.70
CA LEU A 285 -37.30 -1.62 -3.16
C LEU A 285 -36.62 -2.58 -2.18
N ARG A 286 -35.85 -2.08 -1.21
CA ARG A 286 -35.05 -2.88 -0.29
C ARG A 286 -35.74 -2.97 1.07
N LYS A 287 -35.82 -4.18 1.62
CA LYS A 287 -36.56 -4.47 2.88
C LYS A 287 -35.74 -4.36 4.17
N ARG A 288 -34.56 -3.72 4.14
CA ARG A 288 -33.68 -3.61 5.33
C ARG A 288 -33.88 -2.28 6.06
N ARG A 289 -33.59 -2.26 7.36
CA ARG A 289 -33.70 -1.05 8.20
C ARG A 289 -32.80 0.11 7.73
N SER A 290 -31.61 -0.19 7.20
CA SER A 290 -30.71 0.83 6.62
C SER A 290 -31.36 1.56 5.45
N HIS A 291 -32.09 0.82 4.60
CA HIS A 291 -32.81 1.36 3.45
C HIS A 291 -34.00 2.23 3.85
N ALA A 292 -34.66 1.93 4.97
CA ALA A 292 -35.72 2.80 5.50
C ALA A 292 -35.20 4.19 5.91
N LYS A 293 -34.00 4.28 6.50
CA LYS A 293 -33.38 5.56 6.90
C LYS A 293 -33.06 6.44 5.68
N ILE A 294 -32.40 5.87 4.67
CA ILE A 294 -32.08 6.59 3.45
C ILE A 294 -33.32 6.91 2.62
N ALA A 295 -34.34 6.04 2.59
CA ALA A 295 -35.60 6.35 1.91
C ALA A 295 -36.32 7.54 2.58
N ALA A 296 -36.37 7.58 3.92
CA ALA A 296 -36.93 8.72 4.65
C ALA A 296 -36.17 10.01 4.35
N PHE A 297 -34.83 9.97 4.42
CA PHE A 297 -33.99 11.11 4.07
C PHE A 297 -34.22 11.59 2.64
N LEU A 298 -34.18 10.68 1.65
CA LEU A 298 -34.40 11.03 0.24
C LEU A 298 -35.80 11.61 0.01
N GLN A 299 -36.82 11.04 0.65
CA GLN A 299 -38.20 11.55 0.57
C GLN A 299 -38.34 12.98 1.09
N GLU A 300 -37.54 13.39 2.09
CA GLU A 300 -37.52 14.75 2.64
C GLU A 300 -36.86 15.76 1.71
N VAL A 301 -35.83 15.34 0.95
CA VAL A 301 -35.04 16.23 0.09
C VAL A 301 -35.53 16.29 -1.35
N THR A 302 -36.26 15.28 -1.83
CA THR A 302 -36.91 15.29 -3.16
C THR A 302 -38.07 16.29 -3.16
N PRO A 303 -38.11 17.29 -4.07
CA PRO A 303 -39.21 18.23 -4.15
C PRO A 303 -40.52 17.50 -4.46
N SER A 304 -41.54 17.64 -3.60
CA SER A 304 -42.89 17.19 -3.92
C SER A 304 -43.32 17.79 -5.26
N ALA A 305 -43.87 16.97 -6.16
CA ALA A 305 -44.49 17.38 -7.43
C ALA A 305 -45.58 18.45 -7.27
N SER A 306 -45.97 18.81 -6.03
CA SER A 306 -46.82 19.96 -5.71
C SER A 306 -45.99 21.23 -5.42
N GLY A 307 -45.52 21.92 -6.46
CA GLY A 307 -45.55 23.39 -6.59
C GLY A 307 -45.11 24.33 -5.45
N THR A 308 -44.36 23.92 -4.44
CA THR A 308 -43.82 24.85 -3.44
C THR A 308 -42.32 24.63 -3.28
N LYS A 309 -41.53 25.64 -3.64
CA LYS A 309 -40.11 25.75 -3.31
C LYS A 309 -39.93 25.56 -1.80
N ALA A 310 -39.64 24.34 -1.35
CA ALA A 310 -39.23 24.09 0.01
C ALA A 310 -37.93 24.86 0.25
N LYS A 311 -37.90 25.70 1.29
CA LYS A 311 -36.68 26.36 1.75
C LYS A 311 -35.63 25.29 1.98
N ARG A 312 -34.48 25.40 1.31
CA ARG A 312 -33.28 24.58 1.60
C ARG A 312 -33.10 24.51 3.13
N PRO A 313 -32.99 23.31 3.73
CA PRO A 313 -32.71 23.21 5.15
C PRO A 313 -31.38 23.92 5.41
N ARG A 314 -31.41 24.93 6.29
CA ARG A 314 -30.19 25.53 6.83
C ARG A 314 -29.55 24.50 7.75
N LEU A 315 -28.65 23.70 7.22
CA LEU A 315 -27.73 22.92 8.03
C LEU A 315 -26.68 23.90 8.58
N SER A 316 -26.71 24.10 9.89
CA SER A 316 -25.79 24.96 10.61
C SER A 316 -24.35 24.46 10.38
N PRO A 317 -23.37 25.34 10.11
CA PRO A 317 -21.97 24.95 10.21
C PRO A 317 -21.70 24.66 11.69
N ARG A 318 -21.29 23.43 12.01
CA ARG A 318 -20.72 23.16 13.33
C ARG A 318 -19.34 23.83 13.36
N LEU A 319 -19.19 24.78 14.29
CA LEU A 319 -17.92 25.35 14.74
C LEU A 319 -16.99 24.24 15.26
#